data_AF-A0A8T2YM74-F1
#
_entry.id   AF-A0A8T2YM74-F1
#
_cell.length_a   1.000
_cell.length_b   1.000
_cell.length_c   1.000
_cell.angle_alpha   90.00
_cell.angle_beta   90.00
_cell.angle_gamma   90.00
#
_symmetry.space_group_name_H-M   'P 1'
#
loop_
_entity.id
_entity.type
_entity.pdbx_description
1 polymer ?
#
loop_
_entity_poly.entity_id
_entity_poly.type
_entity_poly.pdbx_seq_one_letter_code
_entity_poly.pdbx_strand_id
1 'polypeptide(L)'
;MVRVLAIAASQDLNFTFSGFRSTNLSLDGLAELTSNGLLRLTNETYNRMGHAFYPNPVTFKNSINSTAFTFSTTFVFAIIPEYARFGGHGIAFVIAPTRGLPGALPNQNLGLFSNTNNGNQTNHVVAVELDTIYSTGFNDIDDNHVGIDINGLVSARSASAGYYSQLNGKLTNLTLISGHPMQVWIEYDGMEKQMNVTIAPIDVDKPSRPLFTLSRDLSPILKSSMYIGFSSSTGSVFASQYVLGWSFRMNGLAEALNISRLPKLPRVGPKKTSKFLTIGLPVLCLSLVLVAVSNPQTTHVVGTLGYLAPEHARTGKATTSTDVFAFGAFMLEVASGRRPIQPNEDIILVDWVFIRWLGGEILEARDPNLGTEYIAEEMELVLKLGLMCSHSEPAARPNMRQVVQFLEGDVPLPDISPLRLSASGLTFSHREGFDDFANSYPSSMDKAFAHSSSVAESLLSGGR
;
A
#
# COMPACT_ATOMS: atom_id res chain seq x y z
N MET A 1 -12.24 47.42 0.08
CA MET A 1 -11.85 46.28 0.93
C MET A 1 -13.11 45.49 1.24
N VAL A 2 -13.46 44.53 0.38
CA VAL A 2 -14.70 43.75 0.53
C VAL A 2 -14.45 42.67 1.56
N ARG A 3 -14.95 42.85 2.79
CA ARG A 3 -15.04 41.78 3.78
C ARG A 3 -16.11 40.81 3.28
N VAL A 4 -15.67 39.70 2.68
CA VAL A 4 -16.54 38.54 2.46
C VAL A 4 -16.80 37.95 3.83
N LEU A 5 -18.01 38.19 4.36
CA LEU A 5 -18.56 37.52 5.52
C LEU A 5 -18.56 36.01 5.24
N ALA A 6 -17.69 35.26 5.92
CA ALA A 6 -17.83 33.81 6.03
C ALA A 6 -19.13 33.55 6.79
N ILE A 7 -20.17 33.16 6.06
CA ILE A 7 -21.44 32.75 6.64
C ILE A 7 -21.15 31.52 7.50
N ALA A 8 -21.30 31.67 8.81
CA ALA A 8 -21.36 30.58 9.76
C ALA A 8 -22.62 29.76 9.47
N ALA A 9 -22.49 28.76 8.61
CA ALA A 9 -23.48 27.70 8.43
C ALA A 9 -22.92 26.46 9.12
N SER A 10 -23.62 25.75 10.00
CA SER A 10 -24.85 25.95 10.77
C SER A 10 -24.74 24.83 11.83
N GLN A 11 -25.26 25.01 13.04
CA GLN A 11 -25.36 23.91 14.01
C GLN A 11 -26.24 22.73 13.50
N ASP A 12 -26.82 22.87 12.30
CA ASP A 12 -27.70 21.91 11.62
C ASP A 12 -27.11 21.36 10.30
N LEU A 13 -25.78 21.22 10.16
CA LEU A 13 -25.23 20.61 8.95
C LEU A 13 -25.83 19.22 8.73
N ASN A 14 -26.41 19.03 7.55
CA ASN A 14 -26.98 17.78 7.08
C ASN A 14 -26.75 17.65 5.57
N PHE A 15 -26.28 16.50 5.11
CA PHE A 15 -26.23 16.17 3.68
C PHE A 15 -26.36 14.67 3.44
N THR A 16 -26.76 14.33 2.22
CA THR A 16 -26.85 12.95 1.73
C THR A 16 -26.37 12.90 0.29
N PHE A 17 -25.33 12.08 0.03
CA PHE A 17 -24.79 11.80 -1.29
C PHE A 17 -25.12 10.35 -1.68
N SER A 18 -26.05 10.18 -2.62
CA SER A 18 -26.34 8.89 -3.27
C SER A 18 -25.47 8.74 -4.52
N GLY A 19 -24.18 8.59 -4.30
CA GLY A 19 -23.15 8.81 -5.32
C GLY A 19 -22.67 10.26 -5.38
N PHE A 20 -21.58 10.46 -6.11
CA PHE A 20 -20.76 11.68 -6.07
C PHE A 20 -20.74 12.43 -7.40
N ARG A 21 -21.69 12.16 -8.31
CA ARG A 21 -21.77 12.93 -9.56
C ARG A 21 -22.07 14.39 -9.22
N SER A 22 -21.18 15.29 -9.65
CA SER A 22 -21.32 16.73 -9.44
C SER A 22 -21.26 17.17 -7.97
N THR A 23 -20.76 16.33 -7.06
CA THR A 23 -20.47 16.75 -5.68
C THR A 23 -19.17 17.55 -5.64
N ASN A 24 -19.19 18.66 -4.91
CA ASN A 24 -17.99 19.48 -4.70
C ASN A 24 -17.19 18.96 -3.50
N LEU A 25 -16.49 17.84 -3.65
CA LEU A 25 -15.56 17.35 -2.64
C LEU A 25 -14.17 17.94 -2.87
N SER A 26 -13.45 18.19 -1.77
CA SER A 26 -12.03 18.51 -1.80
C SER A 26 -11.24 17.21 -1.91
N LEU A 27 -10.64 16.98 -3.07
CA LEU A 27 -9.86 15.77 -3.34
C LEU A 27 -8.37 16.09 -3.29
N ASP A 28 -7.60 15.17 -2.72
CA ASP A 28 -6.13 15.22 -2.66
C ASP A 28 -5.54 13.82 -2.88
N GLY A 29 -4.28 13.76 -3.32
CA GLY A 29 -3.61 12.51 -3.66
C GLY A 29 -4.28 11.78 -4.83
N LEU A 30 -4.54 10.48 -4.65
CA LEU A 30 -5.17 9.62 -5.66
C LEU A 30 -6.70 9.72 -5.73
N ALA A 31 -7.33 10.45 -4.80
CA ALA A 31 -8.77 10.47 -4.71
C ALA A 31 -9.40 11.12 -5.96
N GLU A 32 -10.34 10.43 -6.59
CA GLU A 32 -11.03 10.90 -7.79
C GLU A 32 -12.52 10.55 -7.78
N LEU A 33 -13.28 11.29 -8.59
CA LEU A 33 -14.66 10.95 -8.90
C LEU A 33 -14.71 10.25 -10.25
N THR A 34 -15.17 9.00 -10.23
CA THR A 34 -15.36 8.22 -11.46
C THR A 34 -16.53 8.76 -12.27
N SER A 35 -16.53 8.51 -13.58
CA SER A 35 -17.61 8.94 -14.49
C SER A 35 -18.99 8.38 -14.12
N ASN A 36 -19.05 7.22 -13.45
CA ASN A 36 -20.31 6.62 -13.02
C ASN A 36 -20.79 7.16 -11.67
N GLY A 37 -20.00 7.95 -10.93
CA GLY A 37 -20.37 8.60 -9.68
C GLY A 37 -19.82 7.94 -8.41
N LEU A 38 -18.89 6.99 -8.49
CA LEU A 38 -18.15 6.51 -7.32
C LEU A 38 -17.08 7.52 -6.91
N LEU A 39 -16.88 7.67 -5.59
CA LEU A 39 -15.66 8.24 -5.05
C LEU A 39 -14.64 7.10 -4.92
N ARG A 40 -13.55 7.17 -5.69
CA ARG A 40 -12.43 6.24 -5.60
C ARG A 40 -11.31 6.93 -4.82
N LEU A 41 -11.01 6.46 -3.62
CA LEU A 41 -9.97 7.06 -2.77
C LEU A 41 -8.57 6.70 -3.27
N THR A 42 -8.41 5.50 -3.79
CA THR A 42 -7.11 4.91 -4.18
C THR A 42 -7.31 3.90 -5.32
N ASN A 43 -6.22 3.58 -6.01
CA ASN A 43 -6.17 2.65 -7.14
C ASN A 43 -4.92 1.74 -7.01
N GLU A 44 -4.59 0.97 -8.05
CA GLU A 44 -3.44 0.04 -8.06
C GLU A 44 -2.06 0.75 -8.15
N THR A 45 -1.95 2.03 -7.76
CA THR A 45 -0.66 2.75 -7.75
C THR A 45 0.10 2.45 -6.46
N TYR A 46 1.37 2.07 -6.59
CA TYR A 46 2.22 1.74 -5.46
C TYR A 46 2.49 2.92 -4.52
N ASN A 47 2.32 2.67 -3.22
CA ASN A 47 2.76 3.52 -2.11
C ASN A 47 2.31 4.99 -2.22
N ARG A 48 1.00 5.17 -2.33
CA ARG A 48 0.32 6.46 -2.45
C ARG A 48 -0.85 6.53 -1.48
N MET A 49 -1.45 7.71 -1.37
CA MET A 49 -2.63 7.95 -0.54
C MET A 49 -3.62 8.82 -1.28
N GLY A 50 -4.87 8.80 -0.84
CA GLY A 50 -5.90 9.67 -1.35
C GLY A 50 -6.85 10.10 -0.25
N HIS A 51 -7.26 11.37 -0.35
CA HIS A 51 -8.14 12.01 0.61
C HIS A 51 -9.31 12.66 -0.08
N ALA A 52 -10.48 12.55 0.52
CA ALA A 52 -11.68 13.21 0.02
C ALA A 52 -12.43 13.84 1.19
N PHE A 53 -12.44 15.16 1.24
CA PHE A 53 -13.04 15.91 2.34
C PHE A 53 -14.27 16.70 1.88
N TYR A 54 -15.26 16.81 2.76
CA TYR A 54 -16.31 17.80 2.62
C TYR A 54 -15.65 19.21 2.59
N PRO A 55 -16.03 20.10 1.65
CA PRO A 55 -15.23 21.28 1.32
C PRO A 55 -15.21 22.32 2.44
N ASN A 56 -16.29 22.40 3.22
CA ASN A 56 -16.45 23.39 4.29
C ASN A 56 -16.22 22.74 5.66
N PRO A 57 -15.61 23.45 6.62
CA PRO A 57 -15.44 22.90 7.95
C PRO A 57 -16.79 22.84 8.69
N VAL A 58 -16.91 21.83 9.56
CA VAL A 58 -18.08 21.50 10.37
C VAL A 58 -17.85 21.98 11.80
N THR A 59 -18.87 22.58 12.41
CA THR A 59 -18.79 23.07 13.79
C THR A 59 -19.14 21.95 14.76
N PHE A 60 -18.17 21.50 15.56
CA PHE A 60 -18.34 20.40 16.53
C PHE A 60 -18.56 20.88 17.96
N LYS A 61 -18.25 22.14 18.29
CA LYS A 61 -18.50 22.70 19.63
C LYS A 61 -18.52 24.24 19.61
N ASN A 62 -19.31 24.84 20.50
CA ASN A 62 -19.51 26.30 20.58
C ASN A 62 -18.25 27.10 20.92
N SER A 63 -17.39 26.53 21.76
CA SER A 63 -16.14 27.12 22.23
C SER A 63 -15.14 26.02 22.61
N ILE A 64 -13.88 26.40 22.85
CA ILE A 64 -12.81 25.45 23.21
C ILE A 64 -13.18 24.61 24.46
N ASN A 65 -13.90 25.20 25.41
CA ASN A 65 -14.25 24.55 26.69
C ASN A 65 -15.65 23.92 26.69
N SER A 66 -16.41 24.04 25.59
CA SER A 66 -17.74 23.45 25.50
C SER A 66 -17.68 21.97 25.16
N THR A 67 -18.75 21.26 25.52
CA THR A 67 -18.98 19.87 25.14
C THR A 67 -19.09 19.73 23.62
N ALA A 68 -18.47 18.69 23.07
CA ALA A 68 -18.67 18.28 21.69
C ALA A 68 -20.15 17.93 21.42
N PHE A 69 -20.66 18.39 20.28
CA PHE A 69 -21.99 18.08 19.81
C PHE A 69 -22.14 16.61 19.44
N THR A 70 -23.38 16.13 19.50
CA THR A 70 -23.78 14.85 18.92
C THR A 70 -23.66 14.93 17.40
N PHE A 71 -23.17 13.86 16.77
CA PHE A 71 -23.17 13.74 15.32
C PHE A 71 -23.37 12.29 14.91
N SER A 72 -23.79 12.11 13.66
CA SER A 72 -23.82 10.79 13.06
C SER A 72 -23.46 10.85 11.60
N THR A 73 -22.92 9.74 11.10
CA THR A 73 -22.56 9.56 9.70
C THR A 73 -22.80 8.13 9.29
N THR A 74 -23.19 7.94 8.04
CA THR A 74 -23.25 6.62 7.42
C THR A 74 -22.72 6.67 6.01
N PHE A 75 -21.98 5.65 5.62
CA PHE A 75 -21.44 5.54 4.28
C PHE A 75 -21.40 4.09 3.83
N VAL A 76 -21.52 3.91 2.51
CA VAL A 76 -21.35 2.61 1.87
C VAL A 76 -19.98 2.59 1.21
N PHE A 77 -19.19 1.57 1.49
CA PHE A 77 -17.86 1.38 0.94
C PHE A 77 -17.70 0.00 0.30
N ALA A 78 -16.66 -0.15 -0.51
CA ALA A 78 -16.15 -1.45 -0.93
C ALA A 78 -14.63 -1.38 -1.10
N ILE A 79 -13.93 -2.40 -0.63
CA ILE A 79 -12.50 -2.59 -0.87
C ILE A 79 -12.37 -3.75 -1.86
N ILE A 80 -11.92 -3.43 -3.07
CA ILE A 80 -11.77 -4.40 -4.15
C ILE A 80 -10.27 -4.72 -4.27
N PRO A 81 -9.82 -5.89 -3.82
CA PRO A 81 -8.43 -6.28 -3.97
C PRO A 81 -8.14 -6.65 -5.43
N GLU A 82 -6.90 -6.42 -5.88
CA GLU A 82 -6.45 -6.90 -7.20
C GLU A 82 -6.36 -8.44 -7.21
N TYR A 83 -5.92 -9.02 -6.09
CA TYR A 83 -5.80 -10.46 -5.89
C TYR A 83 -6.73 -10.89 -4.76
N ALA A 84 -7.53 -11.94 -4.97
CA ALA A 84 -8.65 -12.34 -4.10
C ALA A 84 -8.32 -12.64 -2.61
N ARG A 85 -7.05 -12.53 -2.20
CA ARG A 85 -6.56 -12.78 -0.83
C ARG A 85 -5.59 -11.71 -0.32
N PHE A 86 -5.24 -10.72 -1.13
CA PHE A 86 -4.27 -9.68 -0.78
C PHE A 86 -4.81 -8.32 -1.25
N GLY A 87 -5.09 -7.44 -0.29
CA GLY A 87 -5.54 -6.09 -0.57
C GLY A 87 -5.39 -5.23 0.66
N GLY A 88 -4.98 -3.97 0.47
CA GLY A 88 -4.73 -3.05 1.55
C GLY A 88 -4.70 -1.59 1.11
N HIS A 89 -4.58 -0.64 2.02
CA HIS A 89 -4.42 -0.85 3.48
C HIS A 89 -5.71 -0.65 4.27
N GLY A 90 -6.65 0.13 3.76
CA GLY A 90 -7.94 0.31 4.42
C GLY A 90 -8.62 1.61 4.02
N ILE A 91 -9.71 1.94 4.71
CA ILE A 91 -10.42 3.21 4.56
C ILE A 91 -10.64 3.77 5.96
N ALA A 92 -10.42 5.06 6.16
CA ALA A 92 -10.77 5.75 7.40
C ALA A 92 -11.77 6.88 7.12
N PHE A 93 -12.86 6.94 7.89
CA PHE A 93 -13.62 8.18 8.06
C PHE A 93 -12.88 9.06 9.05
N VAL A 94 -12.65 10.34 8.72
CA VAL A 94 -11.74 11.21 9.48
C VAL A 94 -12.41 12.52 9.85
N ILE A 95 -12.18 12.95 11.08
CA ILE A 95 -12.42 14.32 11.58
C ILE A 95 -11.06 14.94 11.91
N ALA A 96 -10.67 15.98 11.19
CA ALA A 96 -9.33 16.57 11.29
C ALA A 96 -9.31 18.11 11.21
N PRO A 97 -8.28 18.79 11.75
CA PRO A 97 -8.20 20.26 11.70
C PRO A 97 -7.97 20.80 10.29
N THR A 98 -7.36 20.00 9.41
CA THR A 98 -7.01 20.37 8.04
C THR A 98 -7.39 19.26 7.06
N ARG A 99 -7.73 19.66 5.83
CA ARG A 99 -7.92 18.72 4.71
C ARG A 99 -6.56 18.21 4.22
N GLY A 100 -6.55 17.05 3.58
CA GLY A 100 -5.34 16.45 2.96
C GLY A 100 -4.28 15.94 3.95
N LEU A 101 -4.49 16.14 5.26
CA LEU A 101 -3.66 15.59 6.34
C LEU A 101 -2.13 15.76 6.08
N PRO A 102 -1.61 16.99 6.04
CA PRO A 102 -0.25 17.26 5.59
C PRO A 102 0.80 16.47 6.37
N GLY A 103 1.71 15.82 5.64
CA GLY A 103 2.76 14.98 6.20
C GLY A 103 2.36 13.55 6.52
N ALA A 104 1.09 13.17 6.30
CA ALA A 104 0.67 11.79 6.42
C ALA A 104 1.41 10.86 5.44
N LEU A 105 1.56 9.60 5.84
CA LEU A 105 2.24 8.58 5.06
C LEU A 105 1.24 7.58 4.46
N PRO A 106 1.56 6.98 3.30
CA PRO A 106 0.79 5.89 2.70
C PRO A 106 0.98 4.56 3.47
N ASN A 107 0.62 3.42 2.86
CA ASN A 107 0.75 2.09 3.46
C ASN A 107 -0.10 1.95 4.74
N GLN A 108 0.35 1.16 5.71
CA GLN A 108 -0.24 0.93 7.04
C GLN A 108 -0.63 2.21 7.81
N ASN A 109 -0.14 3.39 7.42
CA ASN A 109 -0.51 4.65 8.07
C ASN A 109 -1.87 5.21 7.60
N LEU A 110 -2.57 4.54 6.68
CA LEU A 110 -3.90 4.89 6.14
C LEU A 110 -4.02 6.32 5.57
N GLY A 111 -2.90 7.00 5.31
CA GLY A 111 -2.90 8.43 4.97
C GLY A 111 -3.29 9.34 6.13
N LEU A 112 -3.20 8.89 7.39
CA LEU A 112 -3.63 9.66 8.57
C LEU A 112 -2.48 10.36 9.29
N PHE A 113 -1.39 9.63 9.52
CA PHE A 113 -0.29 10.05 10.39
C PHE A 113 1.07 9.78 9.74
N SER A 114 2.11 10.31 10.37
CA SER A 114 3.51 10.15 10.01
C SER A 114 4.30 9.54 11.16
N ASN A 115 5.53 9.13 10.90
CA ASN A 115 6.43 8.62 11.94
C ASN A 115 6.72 9.65 13.05
N THR A 116 6.53 10.95 12.79
CA THR A 116 6.83 12.02 13.75
C THR A 116 5.61 12.54 14.49
N ASN A 117 4.39 12.25 14.00
CA ASN A 117 3.17 12.72 14.64
C ASN A 117 2.25 11.58 15.12
N ASN A 118 2.51 10.32 14.80
CA ASN A 118 1.70 9.20 15.27
C ASN A 118 1.65 9.15 16.82
N GLY A 119 0.44 9.23 17.40
CA GLY A 119 0.22 9.26 18.85
C GLY A 119 0.38 10.64 19.49
N ASN A 120 0.67 11.69 18.72
CA ASN A 120 0.84 13.04 19.24
C ASN A 120 -0.51 13.68 19.60
N GLN A 121 -0.73 13.98 20.87
CA GLN A 121 -1.97 14.54 21.39
C GLN A 121 -2.38 15.89 20.76
N THR A 122 -1.42 16.61 20.15
CA THR A 122 -1.66 17.89 19.46
C THR A 122 -2.19 17.74 18.02
N ASN A 123 -2.35 16.50 17.53
CA ASN A 123 -2.91 16.25 16.20
C ASN A 123 -4.36 16.70 16.07
N HIS A 124 -5.16 16.50 17.13
CA HIS A 124 -6.61 16.71 17.13
C HIS A 124 -7.31 15.95 16.00
N VAL A 125 -6.96 14.67 15.80
CA VAL A 125 -7.56 13.81 14.78
C VAL A 125 -8.34 12.69 15.46
N VAL A 126 -9.56 12.46 14.98
CA VAL A 126 -10.37 11.28 15.31
C VAL A 126 -10.70 10.58 14.00
N ALA A 127 -10.45 9.29 13.92
CA ALA A 127 -10.81 8.50 12.75
C ALA A 127 -11.52 7.19 13.14
N VAL A 128 -12.34 6.68 12.24
CA VAL A 128 -12.87 5.32 12.31
C VAL A 128 -12.31 4.57 11.10
N GLU A 129 -11.42 3.63 11.37
CA GLU A 129 -10.71 2.86 10.35
C GLU A 129 -11.40 1.54 10.05
N LEU A 130 -11.25 1.12 8.80
CA LEU A 130 -11.58 -0.18 8.25
C LEU A 130 -10.26 -0.73 7.74
N ASP A 131 -9.49 -1.35 8.63
CA ASP A 131 -8.13 -1.80 8.38
C ASP A 131 -8.13 -3.26 7.89
N THR A 132 -7.30 -3.50 6.90
CA THR A 132 -7.17 -4.76 6.17
C THR A 132 -5.77 -5.36 6.25
N ILE A 133 -4.91 -4.80 7.11
CA ILE A 133 -3.51 -5.21 7.27
C ILE A 133 -3.17 -5.28 8.74
N TYR A 134 -2.58 -6.40 9.14
CA TYR A 134 -2.06 -6.56 10.49
C TYR A 134 -0.69 -5.87 10.62
N SER A 135 -0.64 -4.84 11.44
CA SER A 135 0.54 -4.03 11.74
C SER A 135 0.89 -4.17 13.22
N THR A 136 1.90 -4.99 13.52
CA THR A 136 2.38 -5.19 14.91
C THR A 136 2.78 -3.88 15.58
N GLY A 137 3.37 -2.95 14.83
CA GLY A 137 3.77 -1.62 15.30
C GLY A 137 2.61 -0.72 15.75
N PHE A 138 1.36 -1.06 15.42
CA PHE A 138 0.16 -0.32 15.81
C PHE A 138 -0.75 -1.11 16.78
N ASN A 139 -0.30 -2.28 17.22
CA ASN A 139 -1.07 -3.20 18.08
C ASN A 139 -2.41 -3.60 17.47
N ASP A 140 -2.42 -3.85 16.16
CA ASP A 140 -3.60 -4.36 15.48
C ASP A 140 -4.02 -5.70 16.07
N ILE A 141 -5.33 -5.94 16.13
CA ILE A 141 -5.87 -7.17 16.71
C ILE A 141 -5.90 -8.33 15.71
N ASP A 142 -5.98 -8.01 14.42
CA ASP A 142 -5.94 -8.90 13.26
C ASP A 142 -5.80 -8.05 11.98
N ASP A 143 -5.78 -8.70 10.81
CA ASP A 143 -5.68 -8.08 9.48
C ASP A 143 -7.05 -7.72 8.86
N ASN A 144 -8.11 -7.64 9.67
CA ASN A 144 -9.47 -7.39 9.19
C ASN A 144 -10.33 -6.83 10.33
N HIS A 145 -10.07 -5.59 10.74
CA HIS A 145 -10.70 -4.97 11.89
C HIS A 145 -11.30 -3.60 11.60
N VAL A 146 -12.18 -3.18 12.51
CA VAL A 146 -12.72 -1.82 12.57
C VAL A 146 -12.19 -1.19 13.85
N GLY A 147 -11.68 0.04 13.76
CA GLY A 147 -11.01 0.73 14.86
C GLY A 147 -11.47 2.17 15.04
N ILE A 148 -11.31 2.73 16.25
CA ILE A 148 -11.43 4.16 16.52
C ILE A 148 -10.06 4.69 16.91
N ASP A 149 -9.50 5.52 16.05
CA ASP A 149 -8.23 6.18 16.23
C ASP A 149 -8.40 7.56 16.85
N ILE A 150 -7.57 7.86 17.84
CA ILE A 150 -7.51 9.18 18.47
C ILE A 150 -6.06 9.63 18.49
N ASN A 151 -5.73 10.59 17.64
CA ASN A 151 -4.40 11.19 17.49
C ASN A 151 -3.25 10.23 17.10
N GLY A 152 -3.53 8.96 16.82
CA GLY A 152 -2.57 7.98 16.31
C GLY A 152 -3.27 6.70 15.88
N LEU A 153 -2.49 5.79 15.29
CA LEU A 153 -2.92 4.51 14.69
C LEU A 153 -3.11 3.38 15.70
N VAL A 154 -2.72 3.58 16.96
CA VAL A 154 -3.09 2.62 18.01
C VAL A 154 -4.54 2.90 18.39
N SER A 155 -5.43 2.09 17.86
CA SER A 155 -6.87 2.17 18.07
C SER A 155 -7.24 2.26 19.55
N ALA A 156 -7.99 3.29 19.94
CA ALA A 156 -8.55 3.45 21.28
C ALA A 156 -9.59 2.36 21.62
N ARG A 157 -10.23 1.81 20.58
CA ARG A 157 -11.08 0.63 20.63
C ARG A 157 -11.20 0.03 19.25
N SER A 158 -11.06 -1.29 19.14
CA SER A 158 -11.21 -2.04 17.90
C SER A 158 -11.96 -3.36 18.12
N ALA A 159 -12.46 -3.94 17.03
CA ALA A 159 -12.93 -5.32 16.97
C ALA A 159 -12.78 -5.87 15.54
N SER A 160 -12.59 -7.19 15.43
CA SER A 160 -12.60 -7.88 14.13
C SER A 160 -13.89 -7.54 13.38
N ALA A 161 -13.79 -7.34 12.06
CA ALA A 161 -14.91 -6.91 11.25
C ALA A 161 -16.04 -7.94 11.30
N GLY A 162 -17.23 -7.50 11.72
CA GLY A 162 -18.38 -8.36 11.90
C GLY A 162 -19.63 -7.57 12.26
N TYR A 163 -20.77 -8.24 12.27
CA TYR A 163 -22.04 -7.64 12.67
C TYR A 163 -22.90 -8.62 13.47
N TYR A 164 -23.68 -8.09 14.42
CA TYR A 164 -24.62 -8.92 15.18
C TYR A 164 -25.90 -9.12 14.36
N SER A 165 -26.17 -10.37 13.96
CA SER A 165 -27.36 -10.71 13.19
C SER A 165 -28.63 -10.49 14.00
N GLN A 166 -29.62 -9.81 13.42
CA GLN A 166 -30.92 -9.61 14.07
C GLN A 166 -31.70 -10.92 14.27
N LEU A 167 -31.40 -11.97 13.49
CA LEU A 167 -32.11 -13.24 13.53
C LEU A 167 -31.78 -14.08 14.77
N ASN A 168 -30.51 -14.05 15.21
CA ASN A 168 -30.02 -14.94 16.27
C ASN A 168 -29.14 -14.23 17.31
N GLY A 169 -28.89 -12.93 17.16
CA GLY A 169 -28.05 -12.12 18.06
C GLY A 169 -26.57 -12.50 18.05
N LYS A 170 -26.12 -13.38 17.16
CA LYS A 170 -24.72 -13.84 17.07
C LYS A 170 -23.91 -12.93 16.16
N LEU A 171 -22.63 -12.80 16.49
CA LEU A 171 -21.65 -12.13 15.63
C LEU A 171 -21.46 -12.96 14.35
N THR A 172 -21.64 -12.30 13.21
CA THR A 172 -21.37 -12.82 11.87
C THR A 172 -20.16 -12.09 11.33
N ASN A 173 -19.11 -12.84 10.98
CA ASN A 173 -17.86 -12.25 10.51
C ASN A 173 -18.03 -11.63 9.12
N LEU A 174 -17.30 -10.54 8.89
CA LEU A 174 -17.21 -9.85 7.61
C LEU A 174 -15.76 -9.90 7.12
N THR A 175 -15.58 -9.92 5.80
CA THR A 175 -14.28 -9.75 5.16
C THR A 175 -14.28 -8.41 4.43
N LEU A 176 -13.56 -7.43 4.95
CA LEU A 176 -13.55 -6.06 4.43
C LEU A 176 -13.06 -6.01 2.96
N ILE A 177 -12.09 -6.86 2.60
CA ILE A 177 -11.57 -7.01 1.23
C ILE A 177 -12.41 -7.92 0.32
N SER A 178 -13.65 -8.24 0.69
CA SER A 178 -14.50 -9.16 -0.10
C SER A 178 -14.91 -8.60 -1.48
N GLY A 179 -14.65 -7.32 -1.77
CA GLY A 179 -15.14 -6.63 -2.95
C GLY A 179 -16.65 -6.35 -2.95
N HIS A 180 -17.38 -6.86 -1.96
CA HIS A 180 -18.81 -6.61 -1.81
C HIS A 180 -19.05 -5.34 -1.02
N PRO A 181 -20.06 -4.53 -1.39
CA PRO A 181 -20.35 -3.31 -0.67
C PRO A 181 -20.89 -3.58 0.74
N MET A 182 -20.39 -2.81 1.70
CA MET A 182 -20.81 -2.82 3.10
C MET A 182 -21.16 -1.40 3.54
N GLN A 183 -22.01 -1.28 4.55
CA GLN A 183 -22.42 0.00 5.12
C GLN A 183 -21.93 0.13 6.55
N VAL A 184 -21.43 1.32 6.88
CA VAL A 184 -20.97 1.70 8.23
C VAL A 184 -21.87 2.80 8.77
N TRP A 185 -22.14 2.77 10.06
CA TRP A 185 -22.79 3.82 10.83
C TRP A 185 -21.89 4.18 12.01
N ILE A 186 -21.60 5.48 12.15
CA ILE A 186 -20.84 6.03 13.27
C ILE A 186 -21.73 7.07 13.92
N GLU A 187 -21.99 6.89 15.21
CA GLU A 187 -22.89 7.74 15.99
C GLU A 187 -22.20 8.14 17.28
N TYR A 188 -21.91 9.43 17.44
CA TYR A 188 -21.35 9.99 18.66
C TYR A 188 -22.42 10.77 19.42
N ASP A 189 -22.67 10.36 20.66
CA ASP A 189 -23.50 11.08 21.61
C ASP A 189 -22.61 12.02 22.45
N GLY A 190 -22.80 13.32 22.26
CA GLY A 190 -22.05 14.36 22.96
C GLY A 190 -22.42 14.53 24.43
N MET A 191 -23.59 14.05 24.86
CA MET A 191 -24.05 14.09 26.25
C MET A 191 -23.54 12.86 27.01
N GLU A 192 -23.75 11.67 26.44
CA GLU A 192 -23.34 10.39 27.05
C GLU A 192 -21.85 10.08 26.85
N LYS A 193 -21.14 10.90 26.05
CA LYS A 193 -19.71 10.75 25.75
C LYS A 193 -19.40 9.39 25.15
N GLN A 194 -20.20 8.97 24.18
CA GLN A 194 -20.16 7.61 23.65
C GLN A 194 -20.16 7.62 22.12
N MET A 195 -19.27 6.84 21.50
CA MET A 195 -19.28 6.58 20.06
C MET A 195 -19.67 5.13 19.79
N ASN A 196 -20.73 4.91 19.02
CA ASN A 196 -21.15 3.61 18.53
C ASN A 196 -20.71 3.45 17.08
N VAL A 197 -20.10 2.31 16.77
CA VAL A 197 -19.72 1.92 15.40
C VAL A 197 -20.45 0.64 15.05
N THR A 198 -21.22 0.68 13.97
CA THR A 198 -21.97 -0.44 13.42
C THR A 198 -21.56 -0.65 11.98
N ILE A 199 -21.42 -1.89 11.55
CA ILE A 199 -21.14 -2.26 10.16
C ILE A 199 -22.03 -3.44 9.77
N ALA A 200 -22.44 -3.54 8.52
CA ALA A 200 -23.15 -4.69 7.96
C ALA A 200 -22.99 -4.75 6.43
N PRO A 201 -23.25 -5.90 5.78
CA PRO A 201 -23.44 -5.96 4.33
C PRO A 201 -24.54 -4.99 3.87
N ILE A 202 -24.44 -4.48 2.64
CA ILE A 202 -25.37 -3.44 2.15
C ILE A 202 -26.85 -3.90 2.12
N ASP A 203 -27.10 -5.20 1.98
CA ASP A 203 -28.42 -5.82 1.90
C ASP A 203 -28.99 -6.20 3.27
N VAL A 204 -28.29 -5.86 4.35
CA VAL A 204 -28.71 -6.09 5.73
C VAL A 204 -29.08 -4.76 6.36
N ASP A 205 -30.28 -4.68 6.95
CA ASP A 205 -30.70 -3.52 7.74
C ASP A 205 -29.73 -3.25 8.89
N LYS A 206 -29.54 -1.97 9.25
CA LYS A 206 -28.65 -1.55 10.35
C LYS A 206 -28.88 -2.44 11.59
N PRO A 207 -27.87 -3.18 12.07
CA PRO A 207 -27.96 -3.94 13.31
C PRO A 207 -28.34 -3.07 14.50
N SER A 208 -29.23 -3.56 15.37
CA SER A 208 -29.62 -2.86 16.59
C SER A 208 -28.52 -2.82 17.65
N ARG A 209 -27.61 -3.80 17.61
CA ARG A 209 -26.41 -3.85 18.45
C ARG A 209 -25.20 -3.37 17.64
N PRO A 210 -24.45 -2.36 18.10
CA PRO A 210 -23.24 -1.93 17.43
C PRO A 210 -22.17 -3.04 17.48
N LEU A 211 -21.23 -3.00 16.54
CA LEU A 211 -20.05 -3.87 16.58
C LEU A 211 -19.29 -3.61 17.89
N PHE A 212 -19.09 -2.34 18.22
CA PHE A 212 -18.59 -1.91 19.52
C PHE A 212 -18.97 -0.46 19.86
N THR A 213 -18.69 -0.08 21.10
CA THR A 213 -19.04 1.21 21.70
C THR A 213 -17.85 1.81 22.44
N LEU A 214 -17.31 2.95 22.05
CA LEU A 214 -16.27 3.64 22.83
C LEU A 214 -16.90 4.67 23.77
N SER A 215 -16.76 4.47 25.08
CA SER A 215 -17.11 5.49 26.09
C SER A 215 -15.93 6.44 26.30
N ARG A 216 -15.90 7.54 25.54
CA ARG A 216 -14.83 8.55 25.57
C ARG A 216 -15.38 9.93 25.26
N ASP A 217 -15.03 10.91 26.11
CA ASP A 217 -15.30 12.31 25.81
C ASP A 217 -14.35 12.82 24.72
N LEU A 218 -14.91 13.25 23.58
CA LEU A 218 -14.17 13.79 22.45
C LEU A 218 -13.96 15.30 22.55
N SER A 219 -14.61 15.98 23.50
CA SER A 219 -14.53 17.44 23.68
C SER A 219 -13.09 17.98 23.82
N PRO A 220 -12.16 17.26 24.51
CA PRO A 220 -10.75 17.66 24.59
C PRO A 220 -9.98 17.49 23.28
N ILE A 221 -10.41 16.57 22.41
CA ILE A 221 -9.74 16.26 21.15
C ILE A 221 -10.24 17.17 20.03
N LEU A 222 -11.56 17.32 19.88
CA LEU A 222 -12.16 18.10 18.81
C LEU A 222 -11.95 19.60 19.02
N LYS A 223 -11.63 20.33 17.95
CA LYS A 223 -11.66 21.80 17.89
C LYS A 223 -13.08 22.28 17.56
N SER A 224 -13.34 23.58 17.75
CA SER A 224 -14.66 24.16 17.45
C SER A 224 -15.13 23.93 16.02
N SER A 225 -14.22 24.02 15.06
CA SER A 225 -14.52 23.78 13.64
C SER A 225 -13.43 22.89 13.02
N MET A 226 -13.83 21.86 12.29
CA MET A 226 -12.95 20.82 11.75
C MET A 226 -13.50 20.26 10.43
N TYR A 227 -12.67 19.62 9.63
CA TYR A 227 -13.09 18.98 8.39
C TYR A 227 -13.45 17.52 8.62
N ILE A 228 -14.40 17.04 7.83
CA ILE A 228 -14.79 15.62 7.78
C ILE A 228 -14.55 15.05 6.38
N GLY A 229 -14.18 13.79 6.30
CA GLY A 229 -13.88 13.17 5.02
C GLY A 229 -13.43 11.73 5.15
N PHE A 230 -12.74 11.28 4.12
CA PHE A 230 -12.17 9.95 4.03
C PHE A 230 -10.67 10.03 3.73
N SER A 231 -9.93 9.08 4.29
CA SER A 231 -8.53 8.82 4.00
C SER A 231 -8.36 7.36 3.60
N SER A 232 -7.46 7.10 2.67
CA SER A 232 -7.05 5.76 2.30
C SER A 232 -5.65 5.78 1.72
N SER A 233 -5.00 4.63 1.73
CA SER A 233 -3.65 4.46 1.22
C SER A 233 -3.48 3.11 0.53
N THR A 234 -2.47 3.08 -0.33
CA THR A 234 -1.95 1.90 -1.01
C THR A 234 -0.54 1.62 -0.50
N GLY A 235 -0.08 0.38 -0.70
CA GLY A 235 1.28 -0.03 -0.38
C GLY A 235 1.73 -1.16 -1.30
N SER A 236 2.34 -2.20 -0.75
CA SER A 236 2.77 -3.39 -1.51
C SER A 236 1.63 -4.33 -1.89
N VAL A 237 0.47 -4.19 -1.25
CA VAL A 237 -0.76 -4.94 -1.56
C VAL A 237 -1.77 -4.01 -2.23
N PHE A 238 -2.19 -4.36 -3.46
CA PHE A 238 -3.03 -3.48 -4.26
C PHE A 238 -4.52 -3.75 -4.03
N ALA A 239 -5.24 -2.71 -3.63
CA ALA A 239 -6.69 -2.66 -3.64
C ALA A 239 -7.16 -1.30 -4.18
N SER A 240 -8.38 -1.27 -4.70
CA SER A 240 -9.10 -0.04 -4.98
C SER A 240 -10.18 0.17 -3.92
N GLN A 241 -10.15 1.32 -3.26
CA GLN A 241 -11.05 1.67 -2.18
C GLN A 241 -12.11 2.65 -2.67
N TYR A 242 -13.38 2.24 -2.59
CA TYR A 242 -14.51 3.01 -3.08
C TYR A 242 -15.44 3.41 -1.94
N VAL A 243 -15.98 4.63 -2.04
CA VAL A 243 -17.18 5.05 -1.33
C VAL A 243 -18.29 5.27 -2.35
N LEU A 244 -19.44 4.64 -2.11
CA LEU A 244 -20.58 4.62 -3.02
C LEU A 244 -21.61 5.69 -2.65
N GLY A 245 -21.75 5.98 -1.36
CA GLY A 245 -22.64 7.01 -0.84
C GLY A 245 -22.27 7.38 0.58
N TRP A 246 -22.67 8.58 1.00
CA TRP A 246 -22.30 9.16 2.29
C TRP A 246 -23.36 10.14 2.78
N SER A 247 -23.85 9.96 4.00
CA SER A 247 -24.71 10.90 4.70
C SER A 247 -24.09 11.29 6.04
N PHE A 248 -24.24 12.56 6.42
CA PHE A 248 -23.71 13.11 7.67
C PHE A 248 -24.72 14.08 8.26
N ARG A 249 -24.86 14.08 9.59
CA ARG A 249 -25.71 15.03 10.31
C ARG A 249 -25.11 15.43 11.65
N MET A 250 -25.12 16.73 11.94
CA MET A 250 -24.93 17.28 13.29
C MET A 250 -26.25 17.25 14.07
N ASN A 251 -26.15 17.00 15.38
CA ASN A 251 -27.28 17.07 16.32
C ASN A 251 -28.49 16.20 15.92
N GLY A 252 -28.23 15.02 15.37
CA GLY A 252 -29.29 14.09 14.99
C GLY A 252 -28.73 12.88 14.25
N LEU A 253 -29.65 12.07 13.72
CA LEU A 253 -29.34 10.88 12.94
C LEU A 253 -29.21 11.22 11.45
N ALA A 254 -28.12 10.76 10.83
CA ALA A 254 -27.86 10.85 9.40
C ALA A 254 -28.97 10.15 8.64
N GLU A 255 -29.33 10.71 7.49
CA GLU A 255 -30.40 10.17 6.67
C GLU A 255 -29.96 8.83 6.07
N ALA A 256 -30.89 7.88 6.00
CA ALA A 256 -30.62 6.58 5.41
C ALA A 256 -30.30 6.72 3.92
N LEU A 257 -29.27 6.02 3.46
CA LEU A 257 -28.88 6.00 2.05
C LEU A 257 -29.89 5.17 1.24
N ASN A 258 -30.36 5.72 0.12
CA ASN A 258 -31.18 4.96 -0.81
C ASN A 258 -30.30 4.04 -1.66
N ILE A 259 -30.16 2.78 -1.23
CA ILE A 259 -29.28 1.76 -1.84
C ILE A 259 -29.53 1.61 -3.34
N SER A 260 -30.80 1.68 -3.77
CA SER A 260 -31.17 1.53 -5.20
C SER A 260 -30.62 2.63 -6.11
N ARG A 261 -30.23 3.78 -5.53
CA ARG A 261 -29.67 4.93 -6.27
C ARG A 261 -28.15 4.96 -6.26
N LEU A 262 -27.48 4.05 -5.54
CA LEU A 262 -26.03 4.06 -5.44
C LEU A 262 -25.38 3.64 -6.78
N PRO A 263 -24.23 4.24 -7.12
CA PRO A 263 -23.47 3.85 -8.30
C PRO A 263 -22.98 2.40 -8.18
N LYS A 264 -22.92 1.70 -9.32
CA LYS A 264 -22.48 0.31 -9.37
C LYS A 264 -20.96 0.23 -9.35
N LEU A 265 -20.43 -0.71 -8.57
CA LEU A 265 -19.01 -1.05 -8.57
C LEU A 265 -18.55 -1.57 -9.94
N PRO A 266 -17.26 -1.37 -10.29
CA PRO A 266 -16.66 -2.04 -11.45
C PRO A 266 -16.85 -3.56 -11.33
N ARG A 267 -17.07 -4.24 -12.46
CA ARG A 267 -17.20 -5.70 -12.45
C ARG A 267 -15.86 -6.33 -12.09
N VAL A 268 -15.81 -6.99 -10.94
CA VAL A 268 -14.71 -7.89 -10.57
C VAL A 268 -14.98 -9.23 -11.23
N GLY A 269 -14.26 -9.49 -12.31
CA GLY A 269 -14.24 -10.76 -13.01
C GLY A 269 -12.91 -10.86 -13.74
N PRO A 270 -12.49 -12.06 -14.20
CA PRO A 270 -11.28 -12.16 -15.01
C PRO A 270 -11.41 -11.16 -16.14
N LYS A 271 -10.52 -10.16 -16.19
CA LYS A 271 -10.43 -9.22 -17.30
C LYS A 271 -10.45 -10.10 -18.55
N LYS A 272 -11.43 -9.93 -19.44
CA LYS A 272 -11.41 -10.58 -20.76
C LYS A 272 -10.08 -10.16 -21.38
N THR A 273 -9.11 -11.06 -21.36
CA THR A 273 -7.86 -10.84 -22.08
C THR A 273 -8.27 -10.59 -23.51
N SER A 274 -7.86 -9.44 -24.04
CA SER A 274 -8.14 -9.12 -25.42
C SER A 274 -7.62 -10.28 -26.26
N LYS A 275 -8.47 -10.92 -27.08
CA LYS A 275 -8.01 -11.95 -28.03
C LYS A 275 -6.90 -11.39 -28.94
N PHE A 276 -6.88 -10.06 -29.14
CA PHE A 276 -5.77 -9.40 -29.78
C PHE A 276 -4.49 -9.45 -28.96
N LEU A 277 -4.50 -9.28 -27.64
CA LEU A 277 -3.27 -9.38 -26.82
C LEU A 277 -2.77 -10.83 -26.68
N THR A 278 -3.68 -11.82 -26.66
CA THR A 278 -3.32 -13.25 -26.47
C THR A 278 -3.04 -14.01 -27.76
N ILE A 279 -3.63 -13.60 -28.90
CA ILE A 279 -3.46 -14.28 -30.20
C ILE A 279 -2.94 -13.28 -31.25
N GLY A 280 -3.53 -12.09 -31.31
CA GLY A 280 -3.15 -11.06 -32.28
C GLY A 280 -1.73 -10.53 -32.10
N LEU A 281 -1.27 -10.31 -30.87
CA LEU A 281 0.03 -9.76 -30.52
C LEU A 281 1.12 -10.83 -30.73
N PRO A 282 0.95 -12.10 -30.34
CA PRO A 282 1.86 -13.16 -30.78
C PRO A 282 1.93 -13.30 -32.29
N VAL A 283 0.80 -13.25 -33.03
CA VAL A 283 0.82 -13.35 -34.50
C VAL A 283 1.45 -12.12 -35.15
N LEU A 284 1.17 -10.92 -34.63
CA LEU A 284 1.77 -9.67 -35.07
C LEU A 284 3.27 -9.65 -34.75
N CYS A 285 3.67 -10.04 -33.55
CA CYS A 285 5.07 -10.23 -33.16
C CYS A 285 5.74 -11.31 -33.99
N LEU A 286 5.08 -12.44 -34.30
CA LEU A 286 5.63 -13.48 -35.17
C LEU A 286 5.82 -12.96 -36.60
N SER A 287 4.89 -12.15 -37.11
CA SER A 287 5.00 -11.51 -38.42
C SER A 287 6.10 -10.44 -38.45
N LEU A 288 6.23 -9.65 -37.38
CA LEU A 288 7.30 -8.65 -37.22
C LEU A 288 8.65 -9.33 -37.02
N VAL A 289 8.71 -10.46 -36.33
CA VAL A 289 9.91 -11.30 -36.17
C VAL A 289 10.28 -11.96 -37.50
N LEU A 290 9.33 -12.49 -38.27
CA LEU A 290 9.59 -13.02 -39.62
C LEU A 290 10.13 -11.94 -40.57
N VAL A 291 9.65 -10.70 -40.46
CA VAL A 291 10.15 -9.55 -41.22
C VAL A 291 11.51 -9.07 -40.68
N ALA A 292 11.74 -9.08 -39.37
CA ALA A 292 12.99 -8.67 -38.74
C ALA A 292 14.11 -9.73 -38.85
N VAL A 293 13.77 -11.01 -39.03
CA VAL A 293 14.71 -12.13 -39.28
C VAL A 293 15.34 -12.03 -40.68
N SER A 294 14.87 -11.13 -41.54
CA SER A 294 15.57 -10.76 -42.78
C SER A 294 16.93 -10.09 -42.52
N ASN A 295 17.21 -9.61 -41.29
CA ASN A 295 18.51 -9.01 -40.95
C ASN A 295 18.77 -8.99 -39.43
N PRO A 296 19.52 -9.96 -38.85
CA PRO A 296 19.68 -10.05 -37.41
C PRO A 296 20.82 -9.14 -36.94
N GLN A 297 20.45 -7.98 -36.40
CA GLN A 297 21.29 -7.18 -35.49
C GLN A 297 20.42 -6.80 -34.30
N THR A 298 20.35 -7.65 -33.27
CA THR A 298 19.65 -7.37 -32.01
C THR A 298 20.53 -6.50 -31.10
N THR A 299 20.00 -5.34 -30.72
CA THR A 299 20.67 -4.29 -29.93
C THR A 299 20.45 -4.46 -28.42
N HIS A 300 21.55 -4.57 -27.67
CA HIS A 300 21.79 -4.31 -26.23
C HIS A 300 21.00 -5.10 -25.15
N VAL A 301 21.74 -5.58 -24.14
CA VAL A 301 21.21 -6.23 -22.93
C VAL A 301 20.41 -5.23 -22.08
N VAL A 302 19.22 -5.61 -21.60
CA VAL A 302 18.35 -4.82 -20.71
C VAL A 302 17.91 -5.68 -19.53
N GLY A 303 18.22 -5.28 -18.29
CA GLY A 303 17.72 -5.90 -17.06
C GLY A 303 18.26 -5.22 -15.80
N THR A 304 17.58 -5.42 -14.66
CA THR A 304 17.96 -4.80 -13.37
C THR A 304 19.15 -5.53 -12.78
N LEU A 305 20.25 -4.80 -12.55
CA LEU A 305 21.49 -5.32 -11.97
C LEU A 305 21.19 -5.95 -10.60
N GLY A 306 21.65 -7.18 -10.36
CA GLY A 306 21.35 -7.98 -9.15
C GLY A 306 20.28 -9.05 -9.34
N TYR A 307 19.42 -8.93 -10.36
CA TYR A 307 18.46 -9.97 -10.75
C TYR A 307 18.81 -10.63 -12.09
N LEU A 308 19.90 -10.16 -12.73
CA LEU A 308 20.34 -10.61 -14.04
C LEU A 308 21.15 -11.91 -13.89
N ALA A 309 20.65 -13.00 -14.48
CA ALA A 309 21.40 -14.26 -14.51
C ALA A 309 22.72 -14.08 -15.30
N PRO A 310 23.83 -14.74 -14.91
CA PRO A 310 25.13 -14.57 -15.58
C PRO A 310 25.11 -14.87 -17.08
N GLU A 311 24.38 -15.91 -17.48
CA GLU A 311 24.22 -16.28 -18.87
C GLU A 311 23.33 -15.29 -19.64
N HIS A 312 22.39 -14.63 -18.97
CA HIS A 312 21.58 -13.57 -19.57
C HIS A 312 22.43 -12.32 -19.83
N ALA A 313 23.31 -11.96 -18.89
CA ALA A 313 24.26 -10.86 -19.03
C ALA A 313 25.22 -11.07 -20.21
N ARG A 314 25.71 -12.31 -20.40
CA ARG A 314 26.67 -12.66 -21.46
C ARG A 314 26.01 -12.82 -22.84
N THR A 315 24.83 -13.42 -22.90
CA THR A 315 24.21 -13.82 -24.17
C THR A 315 23.09 -12.89 -24.63
N GLY A 316 22.56 -12.05 -23.74
CA GLY A 316 21.39 -11.22 -23.97
C GLY A 316 20.08 -11.99 -24.18
N LYS A 317 20.09 -13.33 -24.05
CA LYS A 317 18.93 -14.19 -24.28
C LYS A 317 18.22 -14.50 -22.98
N ALA A 318 16.95 -14.11 -22.85
CA ALA A 318 16.10 -14.50 -21.73
C ALA A 318 15.63 -15.95 -21.91
N THR A 319 15.57 -16.72 -20.82
CA THR A 319 15.08 -18.10 -20.79
C THR A 319 14.27 -18.34 -19.53
N THR A 320 13.53 -19.45 -19.45
CA THR A 320 12.83 -19.84 -18.21
C THR A 320 13.79 -19.97 -17.02
N SER A 321 15.05 -20.34 -17.27
CA SER A 321 16.04 -20.47 -16.20
C SER A 321 16.55 -19.10 -15.72
N THR A 322 16.61 -18.09 -16.60
CA THR A 322 16.98 -16.72 -16.20
C THR A 322 15.90 -16.11 -15.31
N ASP A 323 14.63 -16.47 -15.52
CA ASP A 323 13.52 -16.06 -14.66
C ASP A 323 13.60 -16.72 -13.27
N VAL A 324 13.99 -18.00 -13.20
CA VAL A 324 14.23 -18.71 -11.93
C VAL A 324 15.35 -18.04 -11.12
N PHE A 325 16.42 -17.59 -11.78
CA PHE A 325 17.49 -16.83 -11.12
C PHE A 325 16.97 -15.53 -10.52
N ALA A 326 16.22 -14.74 -11.30
CA ALA A 326 15.64 -13.48 -10.82
C ALA A 326 14.70 -13.71 -9.63
N PHE A 327 13.91 -14.79 -9.65
CA PHE A 327 13.08 -15.20 -8.53
C PHE A 327 13.90 -15.57 -7.29
N GLY A 328 15.01 -16.29 -7.46
CA GLY A 328 15.95 -16.60 -6.38
C GLY A 328 16.53 -15.34 -5.72
N ALA A 329 16.99 -14.38 -6.52
CA ALA A 329 17.49 -13.10 -6.02
C ALA A 329 16.41 -12.32 -5.25
N PHE A 330 15.16 -12.35 -5.73
CA PHE A 330 14.02 -11.76 -5.04
C PHE A 330 13.70 -12.45 -3.70
N MET A 331 13.73 -13.79 -3.65
CA MET A 331 13.54 -14.53 -2.38
C MET A 331 14.59 -14.10 -1.35
N LEU A 332 15.84 -13.97 -1.76
CA LEU A 332 16.92 -13.54 -0.87
C LEU A 332 16.75 -12.09 -0.42
N GLU A 333 16.32 -11.18 -1.31
CA GLU A 333 15.99 -9.79 -0.94
C GLU A 333 14.92 -9.74 0.15
N VAL A 334 13.82 -10.48 -0.03
CA VAL A 334 12.72 -10.51 0.93
C VAL A 334 13.18 -11.13 2.27
N ALA A 335 13.90 -12.25 2.22
CA ALA A 335 14.35 -12.94 3.42
C ALA A 335 15.39 -12.14 4.23
N SER A 336 16.20 -11.32 3.55
CA SER A 336 17.30 -10.56 4.16
C SER A 336 16.98 -9.10 4.45
N GLY A 337 15.89 -8.56 3.90
CA GLY A 337 15.58 -7.13 3.97
C GLY A 337 16.60 -6.24 3.25
N ARG A 338 17.49 -6.82 2.44
CA ARG A 338 18.58 -6.14 1.72
C ARG A 338 18.27 -6.08 0.23
N ARG A 339 18.57 -4.94 -0.42
CA ARG A 339 18.54 -4.85 -1.89
C ARG A 339 19.60 -5.78 -2.50
N PRO A 340 19.35 -6.38 -3.68
CA PRO A 340 20.33 -7.24 -4.36
C PRO A 340 21.67 -6.56 -4.67
N ILE A 341 21.65 -5.23 -4.83
CA ILE A 341 22.82 -4.39 -4.95
C ILE A 341 22.64 -3.18 -4.04
N GLN A 342 23.64 -2.94 -3.18
CA GLN A 342 23.72 -1.74 -2.36
C GLN A 342 24.87 -0.85 -2.87
N PRO A 343 24.67 0.47 -3.00
CA PRO A 343 25.69 1.38 -3.53
C PRO A 343 27.00 1.43 -2.71
N ASN A 344 26.99 0.93 -1.47
CA ASN A 344 28.09 1.02 -0.51
C ASN A 344 28.70 -0.34 -0.15
N GLU A 345 28.23 -1.44 -0.76
CA GLU A 345 28.77 -2.79 -0.54
C GLU A 345 29.31 -3.33 -1.87
N ASP A 346 30.57 -3.81 -1.86
CA ASP A 346 31.22 -4.37 -3.06
C ASP A 346 30.73 -5.80 -3.39
N ILE A 347 29.81 -6.35 -2.59
CA ILE A 347 29.29 -7.71 -2.72
C ILE A 347 27.80 -7.68 -3.03
N ILE A 348 27.39 -8.46 -4.04
CA ILE A 348 25.97 -8.64 -4.37
C ILE A 348 25.30 -9.55 -3.33
N LEU A 349 24.00 -9.37 -3.13
CA LEU A 349 23.27 -10.09 -2.08
C LEU A 349 23.40 -11.62 -2.17
N VAL A 350 23.32 -12.18 -3.37
CA VAL A 350 23.43 -13.64 -3.59
C VAL A 350 24.76 -14.16 -3.04
N ASP A 351 25.88 -13.48 -3.34
CA ASP A 351 27.22 -13.87 -2.88
C ASP A 351 27.36 -13.68 -1.37
N TRP A 352 26.79 -12.61 -0.83
CA TRP A 352 26.82 -12.35 0.61
C TRP A 352 26.09 -13.45 1.39
N VAL A 353 24.88 -13.82 0.98
CA VAL A 353 24.13 -14.93 1.60
C VAL A 353 24.89 -16.24 1.44
N PHE A 354 25.50 -16.49 0.28
CA PHE A 354 26.31 -17.68 0.04
C PHE A 354 27.51 -17.77 0.99
N ILE A 355 28.21 -16.66 1.25
CA ILE A 355 29.31 -16.60 2.23
C ILE A 355 28.82 -16.91 3.64
N ARG A 356 27.68 -16.35 4.08
CA ARG A 356 27.09 -16.69 5.39
C ARG A 356 26.78 -18.16 5.49
N TRP A 357 26.28 -18.75 4.40
CA TRP A 357 25.99 -20.17 4.35
C TRP A 357 27.24 -21.05 4.40
N LEU A 358 28.31 -20.69 3.67
CA LEU A 358 29.61 -21.37 3.76
C LEU A 358 30.20 -21.34 5.18
N GLY A 359 29.98 -20.25 5.91
CA GLY A 359 30.38 -20.10 7.31
C GLY A 359 29.54 -20.91 8.31
N GLY A 360 28.46 -21.56 7.87
CA GLY A 360 27.51 -22.23 8.77
C GLY A 360 26.54 -21.28 9.48
N GLU A 361 26.45 -20.03 9.03
CA GLU A 361 25.73 -18.92 9.66
C GLU A 361 24.61 -18.39 8.77
N ILE A 362 23.96 -19.23 7.95
CA ILE A 362 22.99 -18.75 6.95
C ILE A 362 21.85 -17.94 7.57
N LEU A 363 21.40 -18.28 8.78
CA LEU A 363 20.35 -17.55 9.48
C LEU A 363 20.73 -16.11 9.83
N GLU A 364 22.01 -15.78 9.88
CA GLU A 364 22.46 -14.39 10.05
C GLU A 364 22.25 -13.53 8.79
N ALA A 365 21.86 -14.14 7.68
CA ALA A 365 21.46 -13.43 6.47
C ALA A 365 20.02 -12.92 6.52
N ARG A 366 19.23 -13.32 7.53
CA ARG A 366 17.84 -12.89 7.69
C ARG A 366 17.72 -11.38 7.91
N ASP A 367 16.56 -10.84 7.60
CA ASP A 367 16.23 -9.46 7.90
C ASP A 367 16.36 -9.20 9.41
N PRO A 368 17.24 -8.27 9.84
CA PRO A 368 17.40 -7.91 11.25
C PRO A 368 16.08 -7.43 11.89
N ASN A 369 15.15 -6.90 11.09
CA ASN A 369 13.85 -6.43 11.57
C ASN A 369 12.92 -7.56 12.03
N LEU A 370 13.20 -8.82 11.68
CA LEU A 370 12.44 -10.00 12.13
C LEU A 370 12.68 -10.35 13.61
N GLY A 371 13.66 -9.73 14.28
CA GLY A 371 13.86 -9.87 15.73
C GLY A 371 14.06 -11.34 16.16
N THR A 372 13.18 -11.89 16.99
CA THR A 372 13.14 -13.33 17.32
C THR A 372 11.86 -14.00 16.81
N GLU A 373 11.06 -13.29 16.02
CA GLU A 373 9.71 -13.70 15.59
C GLU A 373 9.74 -14.33 14.20
N TYR A 374 10.45 -15.46 14.07
CA TYR A 374 10.46 -16.25 12.85
C TYR A 374 10.71 -17.73 13.17
N ILE A 375 10.24 -18.60 12.29
CA ILE A 375 10.53 -20.04 12.37
C ILE A 375 11.88 -20.25 11.69
N ALA A 376 12.87 -20.71 12.45
CA ALA A 376 14.25 -20.83 11.98
C ALA A 376 14.36 -21.77 10.78
N GLU A 377 13.61 -22.87 10.82
CA GLU A 377 13.59 -23.89 9.78
C GLU A 377 13.00 -23.35 8.47
N GLU A 378 11.96 -22.54 8.53
CA GLU A 378 11.35 -21.90 7.35
C GLU A 378 12.28 -20.85 6.75
N MET A 379 12.92 -20.03 7.58
CA MET A 379 13.91 -19.05 7.12
C MET A 379 15.11 -19.72 6.47
N GLU A 380 15.62 -20.79 7.07
CA GLU A 380 16.71 -21.57 6.52
C GLU A 380 16.33 -22.19 5.16
N LEU A 381 15.12 -22.73 5.05
CA LEU A 381 14.56 -23.26 3.79
C LEU A 381 14.52 -22.18 2.70
N VAL A 382 13.96 -21.01 3.00
CA VAL A 382 13.82 -19.90 2.03
C VAL A 382 15.20 -19.42 1.55
N LEU A 383 16.15 -19.23 2.47
CA LEU A 383 17.51 -18.79 2.13
C LEU A 383 18.24 -19.82 1.27
N LYS A 384 18.16 -21.11 1.63
CA LYS A 384 18.75 -22.21 0.86
C LYS A 384 18.12 -22.36 -0.52
N LEU A 385 16.79 -22.28 -0.62
CA LEU A 385 16.07 -22.37 -1.89
C LEU A 385 16.36 -21.16 -2.78
N GLY A 386 16.47 -19.95 -2.20
CA GLY A 386 16.89 -18.74 -2.90
C GLY A 386 18.28 -18.88 -3.52
N LEU A 387 19.24 -19.47 -2.79
CA LEU A 387 20.58 -19.78 -3.31
C LEU A 387 20.53 -20.83 -4.44
N MET A 388 19.72 -21.87 -4.31
CA MET A 388 19.55 -22.89 -5.37
C MET A 388 18.93 -22.31 -6.65
N CYS A 389 17.95 -21.41 -6.52
CA CYS A 389 17.36 -20.70 -7.65
C CYS A 389 18.36 -19.73 -8.30
N SER A 390 19.21 -19.10 -7.50
CA SER A 390 20.23 -18.14 -7.93
C SER A 390 21.55 -18.79 -8.37
N HIS A 391 21.55 -20.09 -8.67
CA HIS A 391 22.75 -20.81 -9.07
C HIS A 391 23.29 -20.27 -10.41
N SER A 392 24.61 -20.15 -10.58
CA SER A 392 25.19 -19.61 -11.82
C SER A 392 24.92 -20.50 -13.04
N GLU A 393 25.00 -21.82 -12.86
CA GLU A 393 24.65 -22.81 -13.89
C GLU A 393 23.12 -22.99 -14.04
N PRO A 394 22.52 -22.70 -15.21
CA PRO A 394 21.07 -22.79 -15.44
C PRO A 394 20.46 -24.17 -15.21
N ALA A 395 21.23 -25.24 -15.44
CA ALA A 395 20.77 -26.62 -15.32
C ALA A 395 20.69 -27.12 -13.87
N ALA A 396 21.37 -26.44 -12.94
CA ALA A 396 21.34 -26.77 -11.52
C ALA A 396 20.16 -26.12 -10.78
N ARG A 397 19.50 -25.14 -11.40
CA ARG A 397 18.33 -24.45 -10.84
C ARG A 397 17.11 -25.36 -10.88
N PRO A 398 16.27 -25.39 -9.82
CA PRO A 398 14.99 -26.08 -9.87
C PRO A 398 14.06 -25.43 -10.90
N ASN A 399 13.10 -26.17 -11.43
CA ASN A 399 11.99 -25.55 -12.15
C ASN A 399 10.96 -24.98 -11.15
N MET A 400 10.11 -24.05 -11.59
CA MET A 400 9.14 -23.39 -10.70
C MET A 400 8.16 -24.34 -10.03
N ARG A 401 7.86 -25.51 -10.62
CA ARG A 401 7.03 -26.52 -9.95
C ARG A 401 7.75 -27.11 -8.73
N GLN A 402 9.04 -27.41 -8.85
CA GLN A 402 9.84 -27.89 -7.72
C GLN A 402 9.99 -26.84 -6.63
N VAL A 403 10.17 -25.57 -7.01
CA VAL A 403 10.24 -24.44 -6.06
C VAL A 403 8.99 -24.38 -5.18
N VAL A 404 7.80 -24.46 -5.78
CA VAL A 404 6.53 -24.48 -5.03
C VAL A 404 6.43 -25.71 -4.12
N GLN A 405 6.80 -26.90 -4.61
CA GLN A 405 6.78 -28.12 -3.80
C GLN A 405 7.70 -28.06 -2.57
N PHE A 406 8.86 -27.39 -2.69
CA PHE A 406 9.75 -27.19 -1.55
C PHE A 406 9.16 -26.20 -0.54
N LEU A 407 8.54 -25.10 -1.00
CA LEU A 407 7.92 -24.10 -0.13
C LEU A 407 6.66 -24.62 0.59
N GLU A 408 5.87 -25.48 -0.05
CA GLU A 408 4.68 -26.11 0.54
C GLU A 408 5.02 -27.26 1.49
N GLY A 409 6.29 -27.70 1.53
CA GLY A 409 6.72 -28.85 2.34
C GLY A 409 6.33 -30.21 1.76
N ASP A 410 5.81 -30.25 0.52
CA ASP A 410 5.45 -31.48 -0.20
C ASP A 410 6.66 -32.39 -0.45
N VAL A 411 7.83 -31.77 -0.67
CA VAL A 411 9.11 -32.45 -0.90
C VAL A 411 10.16 -31.78 -0.01
N PRO A 412 10.99 -32.56 0.73
CA PRO A 412 12.08 -31.97 1.48
C PRO A 412 13.13 -31.39 0.53
N LEU A 413 13.74 -30.27 0.93
CA LEU A 413 14.85 -29.70 0.18
C LEU A 413 16.00 -30.73 0.10
N PRO A 414 16.59 -30.97 -1.08
CA PRO A 414 17.73 -31.88 -1.20
C PRO A 414 18.86 -31.46 -0.26
N ASP A 415 19.62 -32.43 0.27
CA ASP A 415 20.82 -32.12 1.05
C ASP A 415 21.86 -31.44 0.17
N ILE A 416 21.85 -30.11 0.26
CA ILE A 416 22.78 -29.23 -0.41
C ILE A 416 23.96 -29.00 0.52
N SER A 417 24.98 -29.85 0.51
CA SER A 417 26.17 -29.57 1.30
C SER A 417 26.88 -28.31 0.75
N PRO A 418 27.42 -27.40 1.59
CA PRO A 418 28.07 -26.17 1.13
C PRO A 418 29.24 -26.42 0.16
N LEU A 419 29.95 -27.55 0.35
CA LEU A 419 31.02 -28.05 -0.53
C LEU A 419 30.52 -28.49 -1.92
N ARG A 420 29.24 -28.87 -2.04
CA ARG A 420 28.63 -29.32 -3.31
C ARG A 420 28.17 -28.14 -4.16
N LEU A 421 27.74 -27.04 -3.53
CA LEU A 421 27.43 -25.79 -4.21
C LEU A 421 28.67 -24.91 -4.49
N SER A 422 29.71 -24.97 -3.67
CA SER A 422 30.98 -24.29 -3.98
C SER A 422 31.71 -24.93 -5.17
N ALA A 423 31.64 -26.26 -5.31
CA ALA A 423 32.18 -26.99 -6.46
C ALA A 423 31.39 -26.77 -7.77
N SER A 424 30.21 -26.13 -7.70
CA SER A 424 29.28 -25.98 -8.84
C SER A 424 29.09 -24.54 -9.31
N GLY A 425 29.78 -23.55 -8.72
CA GLY A 425 29.92 -22.22 -9.32
C GLY A 425 29.13 -21.06 -8.69
N LEU A 426 28.78 -21.09 -7.40
CA LEU A 426 28.26 -19.89 -6.71
C LEU A 426 29.31 -18.81 -6.42
N THR A 427 30.58 -19.00 -6.83
CA THR A 427 31.55 -17.90 -6.84
C THR A 427 31.38 -17.10 -8.13
N PHE A 428 30.88 -15.85 -8.06
CA PHE A 428 31.36 -14.83 -8.99
C PHE A 428 32.88 -14.73 -8.74
N SER A 429 33.67 -15.43 -9.54
CA SER A 429 35.11 -15.22 -9.53
C SER A 429 35.34 -13.76 -9.94
N HIS A 430 35.64 -12.92 -8.96
CA HIS A 430 36.29 -11.64 -9.16
C HIS A 430 37.60 -11.89 -9.92
N ARG A 431 37.52 -11.82 -11.25
CA ARG A 431 38.54 -11.44 -12.24
C ARG A 431 38.16 -12.07 -13.58
N GLU A 432 37.65 -11.24 -14.49
CA GLU A 432 37.96 -11.21 -15.94
C GLU A 432 36.84 -10.60 -16.80
N GLY A 433 35.62 -10.35 -16.28
CA GLY A 433 34.51 -9.85 -17.11
C GLY A 433 33.90 -8.49 -16.77
N PHE A 434 33.97 -8.03 -15.52
CA PHE A 434 33.23 -6.84 -15.08
C PHE A 434 34.03 -5.53 -15.24
N ASP A 435 35.36 -5.60 -15.15
CA ASP A 435 36.25 -4.44 -15.31
C ASP A 435 36.18 -3.86 -16.73
N ASP A 436 35.98 -4.71 -17.75
CA ASP A 436 35.85 -4.28 -19.14
C ASP A 436 34.53 -3.55 -19.43
N PHE A 437 33.47 -3.87 -18.66
CA PHE A 437 32.17 -3.21 -18.82
C PHE A 437 32.12 -1.86 -18.11
N ALA A 438 32.71 -1.76 -16.91
CA ALA A 438 32.81 -0.51 -16.16
C ALA A 438 33.71 0.55 -16.85
N ASN A 439 34.75 0.10 -17.58
CA ASN A 439 35.67 0.99 -18.30
C ASN A 439 35.13 1.53 -19.65
N SER A 440 33.97 1.04 -20.11
CA SER A 440 33.40 1.44 -21.41
C SER A 440 32.46 2.67 -21.34
N TYR A 441 32.15 3.16 -20.13
CA TYR A 441 31.35 4.37 -19.93
C TYR A 441 32.25 5.59 -19.65
N PRO A 442 32.21 6.65 -20.47
CA PRO A 442 32.89 7.88 -20.15
C PRO A 442 32.26 8.49 -18.89
N SER A 443 33.05 8.56 -17.81
CA SER A 443 32.69 9.39 -16.66
C SER A 443 32.78 10.86 -17.06
N SER A 444 31.64 11.56 -17.11
CA SER A 444 31.62 13.02 -17.15
C SER A 444 30.67 13.57 -16.10
N MET A 445 31.24 13.68 -14.89
CA MET A 445 31.18 14.82 -13.98
C MET A 445 29.79 15.37 -13.59
N ASP A 446 29.37 14.95 -12.39
CA ASP A 446 29.08 15.92 -11.33
C ASP A 446 30.31 16.81 -11.09
N LYS A 447 30.19 18.11 -11.34
CA LYS A 447 30.90 19.17 -10.60
C LYS A 447 30.41 20.57 -11.00
N ALA A 448 29.46 21.09 -10.22
CA ALA A 448 29.23 22.52 -10.02
C ALA A 448 28.16 22.63 -8.90
N PHE A 449 28.29 23.29 -7.75
CA PHE A 449 29.12 24.42 -7.34
C PHE A 449 29.26 24.39 -5.80
N ALA A 450 30.46 24.63 -5.28
CA ALA A 450 30.64 25.19 -3.94
C ALA A 450 31.79 26.21 -3.95
N HIS A 451 31.46 27.40 -3.46
CA HIS A 451 32.29 28.51 -2.96
C HIS A 451 32.94 29.56 -3.89
N SER A 452 32.31 30.75 -3.84
CA SER A 452 32.80 32.05 -3.29
C SER A 452 33.91 32.86 -3.97
N SER A 453 33.54 34.12 -4.29
CA SER A 453 34.31 35.41 -4.26
C SER A 453 35.56 35.54 -5.15
N SER A 454 35.93 36.64 -5.79
CA SER A 454 35.57 38.07 -5.73
C SER A 454 36.21 38.79 -6.94
N VAL A 455 35.55 39.86 -7.42
CA VAL A 455 36.10 41.14 -7.94
C VAL A 455 37.30 41.10 -8.91
N ALA A 456 37.09 41.56 -10.15
CA ALA A 456 37.67 42.80 -10.70
C ALA A 456 37.30 43.00 -12.19
N GLU A 457 36.84 44.21 -12.52
CA GLU A 457 37.21 45.06 -13.68
C GLU A 457 37.74 44.42 -14.99
N SER A 458 37.43 44.87 -16.21
CA SER A 458 36.76 46.07 -16.72
C SER A 458 36.62 45.96 -18.25
N LEU A 459 35.60 46.65 -18.78
CA LEU A 459 35.63 47.52 -19.97
C LEU A 459 36.06 46.99 -21.37
N LEU A 460 35.05 47.06 -22.25
CA LEU A 460 34.99 47.81 -23.53
C LEU A 460 35.18 47.10 -24.88
N SER A 461 34.25 47.54 -25.75
CA SER A 461 34.27 47.62 -27.22
C SER A 461 33.61 46.42 -27.93
N GLY A 462 32.57 46.57 -28.75
CA GLY A 462 31.98 47.75 -29.40
C GLY A 462 31.65 47.39 -30.86
N GLY A 463 30.40 47.64 -31.28
CA GLY A 463 29.90 47.48 -32.65
C GLY A 463 28.70 46.52 -32.70
N ARG A 464 27.48 46.91 -33.08
CA ARG A 464 26.96 48.08 -33.81
C ARG A 464 25.61 48.48 -33.23
#